data_AF-A0A1I1CRR0-F1
#
_entry.id   AF-A0A1I1CRR0-F1
#
_cell.length_a   1.000
_cell.length_b   1.000
_cell.length_c   1.000
_cell.angle_alpha   90.00
_cell.angle_beta   90.00
_cell.angle_gamma   90.00
#
_symmetry.space_group_name_H-M   'P 1'
#
loop_
_entity.id
_entity.type
_entity.pdbx_description
1 polymer ?
#
loop_
_entity_poly.entity_id
_entity_poly.type
_entity_poly.pdbx_seq_one_letter_code
_entity_poly.pdbx_strand_id
1 'polypeptide(L)' 'MAHVHRLISVSIAVAVPAAVFLASGTVAIEFIVLGATMGFACWYWGPTGTLL' A
#
# COMPACT_ATOMS: atom_id res chain seq x y z
N MET A 1 13.10 -2.63 13.14
CA MET A 1 11.70 -2.85 12.71
C MET A 1 11.23 -1.91 11.58
N ALA A 2 11.99 -0.88 11.19
CA ALA A 2 11.60 0.03 10.09
C ALA A 2 11.54 -0.63 8.69
N HIS A 3 12.43 -1.59 8.41
CA HIS A 3 12.46 -2.29 7.11
C HIS A 3 11.25 -3.18 6.85
N VAL A 4 10.79 -3.94 7.86
CA VAL A 4 9.59 -4.79 7.76
C VAL A 4 8.36 -3.93 7.49
N HIS A 5 8.25 -2.79 8.17
CA HIS A 5 7.15 -1.88 8.00
C HIS A 5 7.14 -1.24 6.58
N ARG A 6 8.30 -0.87 6.06
CA ARG A 6 8.46 -0.38 4.67
C ARG A 6 8.09 -1.45 3.64
N LEU A 7 8.47 -2.71 3.89
CA LEU A 7 8.11 -3.83 3.03
C LEU A 7 6.59 -4.04 2.99
N ILE A 8 5.91 -3.97 4.13
CA ILE A 8 4.45 -4.10 4.22
C ILE A 8 3.76 -2.95 3.47
N SER A 9 4.22 -1.71 3.65
CA SER A 9 3.71 -0.54 2.94
C SER A 9 3.81 -0.69 1.42
N VAL A 10 4.98 -1.09 0.91
CA VAL A 10 5.20 -1.30 -0.53
C VAL A 10 4.36 -2.48 -1.03
N SER A 11 4.24 -3.55 -0.25
CA SER A 11 3.39 -4.69 -0.64
C SER A 11 1.92 -4.31 -0.77
N ILE A 12 1.39 -3.44 0.10
CA ILE A 12 0.01 -2.96 0.01
C ILE A 12 -0.16 -2.05 -1.22
N ALA A 13 0.81 -1.19 -1.48
CA ALA A 13 0.79 -0.30 -2.65
C ALA A 13 0.73 -1.06 -3.98
N VAL A 14 1.36 -2.24 -4.05
CA VAL A 14 1.39 -3.08 -5.26
C VAL A 14 0.25 -4.10 -5.27
N ALA A 15 -0.14 -4.64 -4.12
CA ALA A 15 -1.17 -5.67 -4.02
C ALA A 15 -2.56 -5.18 -4.48
N VAL A 16 -2.91 -3.92 -4.18
CA VAL A 16 -4.20 -3.33 -4.56
C VAL A 16 -4.37 -3.26 -6.08
N PRO A 17 -3.49 -2.61 -6.86
CA PRO A 17 -3.60 -2.60 -8.32
C PRO A 17 -3.41 -4.00 -8.94
N ALA A 18 -2.58 -4.87 -8.36
CA ALA A 18 -2.42 -6.24 -8.84
C ALA A 18 -3.69 -7.09 -8.68
N ALA A 19 -4.40 -6.96 -7.55
CA ALA A 19 -5.66 -7.66 -7.32
C ALA A 19 -6.76 -7.19 -8.28
N VAL A 20 -6.80 -5.88 -8.56
CA VAL A 20 -7.74 -5.30 -9.53
C VAL A 20 -7.43 -5.78 -10.94
N PHE A 21 -6.15 -5.83 -11.33
CA PHE A 21 -5.75 -6.40 -12.61
C PHE A 21 -6.19 -7.86 -12.76
N LEU A 22 -6.01 -8.68 -11.72
CA LEU A 22 -6.41 -10.08 -11.74
C LEU A 22 -7.93 -10.26 -11.83
N ALA A 23 -8.71 -9.40 -11.16
CA ALA A 23 -10.17 -9.51 -11.13
C ALA A 23 -10.85 -8.95 -12.39
N SER A 24 -10.31 -7.87 -12.96
CA SER A 24 -10.97 -7.11 -14.04
C SER A 24 -10.23 -7.15 -15.37
N GLY A 25 -8.97 -7.60 -15.42
CA GLY A 25 -8.12 -7.57 -16.62
C GLY A 25 -7.68 -6.16 -17.06
N THR A 26 -8.15 -5.13 -16.37
CA THR A 26 -7.85 -3.71 -16.59
C THR A 26 -7.59 -3.04 -15.24
N VAL A 27 -6.60 -2.15 -15.19
CA VAL A 27 -6.30 -1.33 -14.01
C VAL A 27 -6.63 0.11 -14.35
N ALA A 28 -7.69 0.61 -13.72
CA ALA A 28 -7.95 2.05 -13.73
C ALA A 28 -6.95 2.76 -12.80
N ILE A 29 -6.58 3.99 -13.18
CA ILE A 29 -5.58 4.78 -12.45
C ILE A 29 -6.00 5.03 -10.98
N GLU A 30 -7.30 5.05 -10.73
CA GLU A 30 -7.88 5.24 -9.40
C GLU A 30 -7.46 4.14 -8.41
N PHE A 31 -7.32 2.90 -8.89
CA PHE A 31 -6.87 1.77 -8.05
C PHE A 31 -5.36 1.81 -7.78
N ILE A 32 -4.58 2.41 -8.67
CA ILE A 32 -3.16 2.70 -8.44
C ILE A 32 -3.03 3.77 -7.36
N VAL A 33 -3.83 4.84 -7.47
CA VAL A 33 -3.86 5.94 -6.48
C VAL A 33 -4.34 5.43 -5.11
N LEU A 34 -5.36 4.57 -5.08
CA LEU A 34 -5.85 3.93 -3.85
C LEU A 34 -4.79 3.05 -3.20
N GLY A 35 -4.12 2.18 -3.98
CA GLY A 35 -3.02 1.36 -3.51
C GLY A 35 -1.88 2.20 -2.94
N ALA A 36 -1.43 3.21 -3.69
CA ALA A 36 -0.42 4.14 -3.23
C ALA A 36 -0.84 4.84 -1.93
N THR A 37 -2.06 5.36 -1.86
CA THR A 37 -2.58 6.05 -0.67
C THR A 37 -2.62 5.13 0.56
N MET A 38 -3.06 3.88 0.41
CA MET A 38 -3.04 2.88 1.48
C MET A 38 -1.61 2.52 1.91
N GLY A 39 -0.70 2.32 0.95
CA GLY A 39 0.71 2.05 1.23
C GLY A 39 1.38 3.22 1.97
N PHE A 40 1.16 4.46 1.52
CA PHE A 40 1.65 5.67 2.16
C PHE A 40 1.02 5.90 3.54
N ALA A 41 -0.27 5.61 3.70
CA ALA A 41 -0.92 5.64 5.00
C ALA A 41 -0.25 4.64 5.94
N CYS A 42 -0.07 3.38 5.53
CA CYS A 42 0.70 2.43 6.35
C CYS A 42 2.07 2.99 6.71
N TRP A 43 2.79 3.59 5.76
CA TRP A 43 4.10 4.18 6.00
C TRP A 43 4.09 5.33 7.02
N TYR A 44 3.09 6.21 6.97
CA TYR A 44 2.90 7.33 7.90
C TYR A 44 2.52 6.85 9.31
N TRP A 45 1.65 5.84 9.39
CA TRP A 45 1.19 5.23 10.65
C TRP A 45 2.11 4.08 11.13
N GLY A 46 3.35 4.00 10.62
CA GLY A 46 4.33 3.00 11.02
C GLY A 46 4.78 3.09 12.47
N PRO A 47 5.72 2.24 12.93
CA PRO A 47 6.04 2.04 14.36
C PRO A 47 6.47 3.31 15.12
N THR A 48 6.60 4.45 14.45
CA THR A 48 6.81 5.78 15.02
C THR A 48 5.52 6.45 15.51
N GLY A 49 4.33 6.01 15.07
CA GLY A 49 3.03 6.53 15.52
C GLY A 49 2.52 5.90 16.83
N THR A 50 3.14 4.82 17.30
CA THR A 50 2.80 4.12 18.55
C THR A 50 3.80 4.42 19.69
N LEU A 51 4.65 5.44 19.51
CA LEU A 51 5.65 5.88 20.50
C LEU A 51 5.32 7.24 21.13
N LEU A 52 4.05 7.66 21.10
CA LEU A 52 3.52 8.75 21.91
C LEU A 52 2.48 8.21 22.90
#